data_AF-A0A7V4HX38-F1
#
_entry.id   AF-A0A7V4HX38-F1
#
_cell.length_a   1.000
_cell.length_b   1.000
_cell.length_c   1.000
_cell.angle_alpha   90.00
_cell.angle_beta   90.00
_cell.angle_gamma   90.00
#
_symmetry.space_group_name_H-M   'P 1'
#
loop_
_entity.id
_entity.type
_entity.pdbx_description
1 polymer ?
#
loop_
_entity_poly.entity_id
_entity_poly.type
_entity_poly.pdbx_seq_one_letter_code
_entity_poly.pdbx_strand_id
1 'polypeptide(L)'
;MRRQRLQPPRPPMNPNPSASIHVLLACQVRLGGASLEKAACPRGNHKEGGMSLTFVVAAAVCAAAPEVLPSGLRPEDVERRPYREYVRQCAELLIQHGTDRYGAVHRPLLMNILDVRTRDCPLDPLALDEPWRVTRRGRRGPAGGNLYADQATLRAMLGLTHVTGDRRFAEFAHRCMDDFMRNLVDERGLFWWGWHRHYDAHRDEKTGHEGNWHEIHVQQAIWPELWDVNRDAVTRQIEAVWQWHVIDKQTGEINRHADGQRGCDFAMSAGEILRAFAFLFARTRNPIWLDRARLVAQYHASARHPETQLIPNRPNAGRERFDGSHFDTSITGLYCHSLLSAWLLSGETQFRDQALAYLKAYGKYGYDASSGRFWGSLLLDGTPERGPRVVDGYAQYEPRGHVDLWQPYVAGYEMPIATAYCYAWALLVTQDPELFPTAARWAACIRREFPPRACEKDSWYRPYAESWAPHGTYAGLYGQTISFFLCLHEARRQAEHLQFARAVAREAVSRLYYNGLFRGHPAKPYYESIDGVGHLLCALLQLDQAMEGKPPSVGWENW
;
A
#
# COMPACT_ATOMS: atom_id res chain seq x y z
N MET A 1 55.56 -18.39 -15.54
CA MET A 1 56.69 -19.17 -14.97
C MET A 1 56.86 -18.80 -13.49
N ARG A 2 56.93 -19.83 -12.62
CA ARG A 2 57.44 -19.91 -11.21
C ARG A 2 57.14 -18.75 -10.22
N ARG A 3 56.25 -18.88 -9.23
CA ARG A 3 56.26 -19.63 -7.92
C ARG A 3 57.31 -19.19 -6.88
N GLN A 4 56.84 -18.66 -5.75
CA GLN A 4 57.14 -19.00 -4.33
C GLN A 4 56.26 -18.08 -3.43
N ARG A 5 55.14 -18.49 -2.83
CA ARG A 5 54.90 -19.21 -1.55
C ARG A 5 55.68 -18.72 -0.33
N LEU A 6 54.97 -18.14 0.65
CA LEU A 6 55.05 -18.46 2.09
C LEU A 6 53.72 -18.03 2.78
N GLN A 7 53.27 -18.83 3.75
CA GLN A 7 51.97 -18.81 4.45
C GLN A 7 52.09 -18.19 5.87
N PRO A 8 50.97 -17.95 6.61
CA PRO A 8 50.82 -16.89 7.62
C PRO A 8 50.98 -17.36 9.08
N PRO A 9 50.97 -16.45 10.09
CA PRO A 9 50.79 -16.84 11.48
C PRO A 9 49.31 -16.80 11.92
N ARG A 10 48.97 -17.74 12.82
CA ARG A 10 47.69 -17.92 13.54
C ARG A 10 47.76 -17.28 14.96
N PRO A 11 46.63 -17.16 15.68
CA PRO A 11 46.35 -16.10 16.67
C PRO A 11 46.67 -16.51 18.12
N PRO A 12 46.59 -15.60 19.10
CA PRO A 12 46.50 -15.98 20.51
C PRO A 12 45.04 -16.09 21.01
N MET A 13 44.84 -17.08 21.87
CA MET A 13 43.61 -17.39 22.59
C MET A 13 43.35 -16.45 23.79
N ASN A 14 42.07 -16.38 24.15
CA ASN A 14 41.45 -15.91 25.40
C ASN A 14 42.25 -16.25 26.68
N PRO A 15 42.08 -15.43 27.74
CA PRO A 15 41.25 -15.93 28.85
C PRO A 15 40.26 -14.89 29.42
N ASN A 16 39.03 -15.36 29.65
CA ASN A 16 38.05 -14.80 30.60
C ASN A 16 38.18 -15.64 31.91
N PRO A 17 37.54 -15.34 33.06
CA PRO A 17 36.68 -14.18 33.41
C PRO A 17 36.90 -13.62 34.85
N SER A 18 36.38 -12.43 35.15
CA SER A 18 35.47 -12.20 36.30
C SER A 18 35.09 -10.73 36.52
N ALA A 19 33.78 -10.56 36.76
CA ALA A 19 33.11 -9.63 37.68
C ALA A 19 33.31 -8.11 37.56
N SER A 20 32.24 -7.40 37.19
CA SER A 20 31.61 -6.33 38.00
C SER A 20 30.27 -5.90 37.36
N ILE A 21 29.14 -6.22 38.01
CA ILE A 21 28.26 -5.35 38.82
C ILE A 21 27.07 -4.78 38.03
N HIS A 22 25.89 -5.25 38.45
CA HIS A 22 24.55 -4.85 38.07
C HIS A 22 24.18 -3.45 38.58
N VAL A 23 23.44 -2.68 37.78
CA VAL A 23 22.31 -1.87 38.24
C VAL A 23 21.18 -1.99 37.21
N LEU A 24 20.12 -2.72 37.56
CA LEU A 24 18.88 -2.86 36.81
C LEU A 24 17.76 -2.31 37.69
N LEU A 25 17.12 -1.23 37.25
CA LEU A 25 15.96 -0.64 37.90
C LEU A 25 14.73 -1.47 37.50
N ALA A 26 14.17 -2.21 38.45
CA ALA A 26 12.95 -3.00 38.26
C ALA A 26 11.72 -2.20 38.69
N CYS A 27 10.78 -1.98 37.77
CA CYS A 27 9.39 -1.64 38.10
C CYS A 27 8.58 -2.94 38.19
N GLN A 28 8.19 -3.31 39.41
CA GLN A 28 7.23 -4.38 39.67
C GLN A 28 5.80 -3.87 39.46
N VAL A 29 5.05 -4.53 38.59
CA VAL A 29 3.58 -4.54 38.65
C VAL A 29 3.15 -5.96 38.99
N ARG A 30 2.57 -6.12 40.19
CA ARG A 30 1.89 -7.35 40.63
C ARG A 30 0.54 -7.43 39.93
N LEU A 31 0.23 -8.55 39.29
CA LEU A 31 -1.14 -9.00 39.10
C LEU A 31 -1.26 -10.45 39.57
N GLY A 32 -2.34 -10.69 40.31
CA GLY A 32 -2.53 -11.86 41.16
C GLY A 32 -2.85 -13.11 40.37
N GLY A 33 -2.53 -14.24 40.99
CA GLY A 33 -2.76 -15.55 40.41
C GLY A 33 -4.23 -15.96 40.40
N ALA A 34 -4.56 -16.83 39.46
CA ALA A 34 -5.66 -17.76 39.57
C ALA A 34 -5.19 -19.09 38.97
N SER A 35 -5.18 -20.11 39.82
CA SER A 35 -4.94 -21.51 39.49
C SER A 35 -6.07 -22.05 38.62
N LEU A 36 -5.75 -22.78 37.56
CA LEU A 36 -6.69 -23.72 36.95
C LEU A 36 -6.03 -25.09 36.78
N GLU A 37 -6.78 -26.07 37.26
CA GLU A 37 -6.43 -27.44 37.53
C GLU A 37 -6.17 -28.27 36.28
N LYS A 38 -5.30 -29.27 36.46
CA LYS A 38 -5.02 -30.35 35.53
C LYS A 38 -6.25 -31.25 35.37
N ALA A 39 -6.65 -31.50 34.12
CA ALA A 39 -7.40 -32.71 33.75
C ALA A 39 -6.52 -33.57 32.82
N ALA A 40 -6.18 -34.77 33.28
CA ALA A 40 -5.62 -35.87 32.49
C ALA A 40 -6.77 -36.61 31.77
N CYS A 41 -6.64 -37.10 30.54
CA CYS A 41 -6.13 -38.43 30.11
C CYS A 41 -6.51 -38.64 28.61
N PRO A 42 -6.11 -39.71 27.87
CA PRO A 42 -4.89 -40.53 27.88
C PRO A 42 -4.14 -40.53 26.52
N ARG A 43 -2.99 -41.20 26.55
CA ARG A 43 -2.00 -41.42 25.49
C ARG A 43 -2.51 -42.24 24.30
N GLY A 44 -2.03 -41.89 23.10
CA GLY A 44 -1.92 -42.75 21.93
C GLY A 44 -0.69 -42.35 21.11
N ASN A 45 0.31 -43.23 21.07
CA ASN A 45 1.63 -43.04 20.48
C ASN A 45 1.61 -42.81 18.95
N HIS A 46 2.39 -41.86 18.44
CA HIS A 46 3.28 -42.07 17.28
C HIS A 46 4.44 -41.06 17.31
N LYS A 47 5.64 -41.57 17.00
CA LYS A 47 6.94 -40.95 17.23
C LYS A 47 7.26 -39.80 16.25
N GLU A 48 7.57 -38.68 16.90
CA GLU A 48 8.42 -37.53 16.59
C GLU A 48 9.44 -37.62 15.44
N GLY A 49 9.39 -36.59 14.60
CA GLY A 49 10.53 -35.93 13.95
C GLY A 49 10.29 -34.42 14.00
N GLY A 50 10.27 -33.84 15.20
CA GLY A 50 9.92 -32.43 15.45
C GLY A 50 11.14 -31.51 15.48
N MET A 51 11.27 -30.66 14.46
CA MET A 51 12.10 -29.45 14.53
C MET A 51 11.43 -28.47 15.50
N SER A 52 12.18 -28.04 16.51
CA SER A 52 11.74 -27.10 17.54
C SER A 52 11.34 -25.76 16.91
N LEU A 53 10.04 -25.47 16.85
CA LEU A 53 9.54 -24.12 16.65
C LEU A 53 9.75 -23.35 17.96
N THR A 54 10.80 -22.54 18.01
CA THR A 54 10.94 -21.55 19.08
C THR A 54 9.89 -20.48 18.84
N PHE A 55 8.80 -20.52 19.63
CA PHE A 55 7.86 -19.42 19.72
C PHE A 55 8.60 -18.20 20.27
N VAL A 56 8.91 -17.25 19.40
CA VAL A 56 9.24 -15.89 19.83
C VAL A 56 7.94 -15.29 20.33
N VAL A 57 7.82 -15.14 21.66
CA VAL A 57 6.80 -14.30 22.27
C VAL A 57 7.03 -12.88 21.73
N ALA A 58 6.16 -12.43 20.83
CA ALA A 58 6.15 -11.04 20.39
C ALA A 58 5.92 -10.20 21.65
N ALA A 59 6.92 -9.40 22.04
CA ALA A 59 6.71 -8.35 23.01
C ALA A 59 5.55 -7.49 22.50
N ALA A 60 4.50 -7.34 23.31
CA ALA A 60 3.41 -6.43 22.99
C ALA A 60 4.01 -5.02 22.87
N VAL A 61 4.21 -4.56 21.64
CA VAL A 61 4.53 -3.17 21.37
C VAL A 61 3.29 -2.38 21.79
N CYS A 62 3.36 -1.72 22.94
CA CYS A 62 2.32 -0.80 23.35
C CYS A 62 2.22 0.32 22.30
N ALA A 63 1.10 0.37 21.58
CA ALA A 63 0.74 1.52 20.76
C ALA A 63 0.89 2.81 21.59
N ALA A 64 1.56 3.82 21.05
CA ALA A 64 1.60 5.12 21.69
C ALA A 64 0.24 5.82 21.53
N ALA A 65 -0.14 6.67 22.49
CA ALA A 65 -1.39 7.42 22.41
C ALA A 65 -1.42 8.35 21.17
N PRO A 66 -2.61 8.62 20.60
CA PRO A 66 -2.76 9.56 19.48
C PRO A 66 -2.21 10.94 19.86
N GLU A 67 -1.41 11.54 18.97
CA GLU A 67 -0.91 12.90 19.13
C GLU A 67 -1.59 13.82 18.10
N VAL A 68 -2.56 14.62 18.57
CA VAL A 68 -3.29 15.55 17.72
C VAL A 68 -2.58 16.89 17.69
N LEU A 69 -1.90 17.19 16.58
CA LEU A 69 -1.38 18.53 16.33
C LEU A 69 -2.43 19.38 15.57
N PRO A 70 -2.82 20.55 16.08
CA PRO A 70 -3.70 21.44 15.33
C PRO A 70 -2.96 22.02 14.10
N SER A 71 -3.60 22.01 12.93
CA SER A 71 -3.05 22.60 11.70
C SER A 71 -2.99 24.13 11.74
N GLY A 72 -3.82 24.76 12.59
CA GLY A 72 -4.09 26.20 12.57
C GLY A 72 -4.98 26.66 11.40
N LEU A 73 -5.44 25.74 10.54
CA LEU A 73 -6.30 26.04 9.40
C LEU A 73 -7.73 25.59 9.67
N ARG A 74 -8.69 26.48 9.44
CA ARG A 74 -10.11 26.12 9.38
C ARG A 74 -10.49 25.69 7.96
N PRO A 75 -11.41 24.74 7.76
CA PRO A 75 -11.82 24.30 6.43
C PRO A 75 -12.21 25.45 5.49
N GLU A 76 -12.88 26.49 5.99
CA GLU A 76 -13.28 27.69 5.25
C GLU A 76 -12.12 28.57 4.78
N ASP A 77 -10.95 28.46 5.41
CA ASP A 77 -9.77 29.28 5.11
C ASP A 77 -8.82 28.60 4.11
N VAL A 78 -9.00 27.30 3.85
CA VAL A 78 -8.11 26.50 2.99
C VAL A 78 -8.04 27.05 1.56
N GLU A 79 -9.16 27.45 0.99
CA GLU A 79 -9.23 27.92 -0.40
C GLU A 79 -8.82 29.40 -0.55
N ARG A 80 -8.32 30.06 0.50
CA ARG A 80 -7.72 31.40 0.40
C ARG A 80 -6.41 31.41 -0.38
N ARG A 81 -5.82 30.25 -0.63
CA ARG A 81 -4.71 30.05 -1.56
C ARG A 81 -4.97 28.82 -2.43
N PRO A 82 -4.40 28.77 -3.65
CA PRO A 82 -4.51 27.60 -4.52
C PRO A 82 -4.00 26.32 -3.86
N TYR A 83 -4.60 25.17 -4.19
CA TYR A 83 -4.17 23.88 -3.66
C TYR A 83 -2.74 23.53 -4.09
N ARG A 84 -2.33 23.94 -5.30
CA ARG A 84 -0.95 23.78 -5.78
C ARG A 84 0.09 24.43 -4.84
N GLU A 85 -0.26 25.49 -4.12
CA GLU A 85 0.66 26.15 -3.17
C GLU A 85 0.91 25.32 -1.91
N TYR A 86 -0.10 24.57 -1.44
CA TYR A 86 0.08 23.60 -0.37
C TYR A 86 1.04 22.48 -0.82
N VAL A 87 0.85 21.99 -2.04
CA VAL A 87 1.69 20.93 -2.64
C VAL A 87 3.13 21.44 -2.83
N ARG A 88 3.29 22.65 -3.38
CA ARG A 88 4.59 23.31 -3.58
C ARG A 88 5.36 23.43 -2.29
N GLN A 89 4.75 24.01 -1.26
CA GLN A 89 5.42 24.20 0.03
C GLN A 89 5.80 22.86 0.69
N CYS A 90 4.96 21.83 0.58
CA CYS A 90 5.28 20.49 1.07
C CYS A 90 6.48 19.89 0.32
N ALA A 91 6.47 19.93 -1.01
CA ALA A 91 7.55 19.40 -1.84
C ALA A 91 8.88 20.14 -1.59
N GLU A 92 8.86 21.47 -1.44
CA GLU A 92 10.05 22.26 -1.10
C GLU A 92 10.66 21.83 0.23
N LEU A 93 9.84 21.64 1.25
CA LEU A 93 10.33 21.20 2.57
C LEU A 93 10.79 19.74 2.58
N LEU A 94 10.16 18.87 1.78
CA LEU A 94 10.65 17.49 1.61
C LEU A 94 11.99 17.46 0.90
N ILE A 95 12.21 18.30 -0.13
CA ILE A 95 13.52 18.40 -0.79
C ILE A 95 14.57 18.97 0.17
N GLN A 96 14.21 19.94 1.00
CA GLN A 96 15.14 20.60 1.91
C GLN A 96 15.46 19.78 3.18
N HIS A 97 14.47 19.10 3.73
CA HIS A 97 14.54 18.47 5.05
C HIS A 97 14.03 17.03 5.08
N GLY A 98 13.44 16.53 4.00
CA GLY A 98 12.90 15.17 3.92
C GLY A 98 13.88 14.16 3.35
N THR A 99 15.17 14.51 3.17
CA THR A 99 16.15 13.63 2.52
C THR A 99 17.09 12.95 3.50
N ASP A 100 17.76 11.90 3.02
CA ASP A 100 18.86 11.25 3.72
C ASP A 100 20.05 12.22 3.93
N ARG A 101 20.39 12.41 5.20
CA ARG A 101 21.49 13.24 5.70
C ARG A 101 22.04 12.72 7.04
N TYR A 102 21.84 11.43 7.33
CA TYR A 102 22.01 10.89 8.68
C TYR A 102 23.27 10.02 8.80
N GLY A 103 23.47 9.10 7.86
CA GLY A 103 24.63 8.22 7.80
C GLY A 103 25.87 8.91 7.22
N ALA A 104 26.87 8.10 6.87
CA ALA A 104 28.05 8.57 6.14
C ALA A 104 27.76 8.77 4.64
N VAL A 105 26.77 8.05 4.10
CA VAL A 105 26.33 8.18 2.71
C VAL A 105 25.05 9.03 2.68
N HIS A 106 25.10 10.20 2.03
CA HIS A 106 23.91 11.02 1.85
C HIS A 106 23.35 10.82 0.44
N ARG A 107 22.34 9.97 0.29
CA ARG A 107 21.71 9.73 -1.01
C ARG A 107 20.59 10.73 -1.26
N PRO A 108 20.25 11.03 -2.53
CA PRO A 108 19.12 11.88 -2.87
C PRO A 108 17.77 11.15 -2.72
N LEU A 109 17.55 10.47 -1.58
CA LEU A 109 16.37 9.65 -1.28
C LEU A 109 15.42 10.38 -0.32
N LEU A 110 14.11 10.12 -0.40
CA LEU A 110 13.13 10.62 0.57
C LEU A 110 13.06 9.70 1.79
N MET A 111 13.16 10.27 2.98
CA MET A 111 12.89 9.56 4.22
C MET A 111 11.41 9.23 4.31
N ASN A 112 11.07 7.97 4.56
CA ASN A 112 9.67 7.53 4.62
C ASN A 112 8.92 8.11 5.81
N ILE A 113 9.63 8.54 6.87
CA ILE A 113 9.05 9.15 8.06
C ILE A 113 9.82 10.42 8.39
N LEU A 114 9.09 11.52 8.59
CA LEU A 114 9.64 12.81 9.03
C LEU A 114 8.76 13.40 10.14
N ASP A 115 9.35 13.77 11.26
CA ASP A 115 8.64 14.54 12.30
C ASP A 115 8.36 15.96 11.78
N VAL A 116 7.08 16.34 11.71
CA VAL A 116 6.69 17.62 11.10
C VAL A 116 7.06 18.83 11.96
N ARG A 117 7.46 18.63 13.22
CA ARG A 117 7.87 19.68 14.14
C ARG A 117 9.37 19.96 14.03
N THR A 118 10.18 18.90 14.06
CA THR A 118 11.65 19.02 13.99
C THR A 118 12.17 19.03 12.57
N ARG A 119 11.39 18.49 11.62
CA ARG A 119 11.77 18.22 10.23
C ARG A 119 12.91 17.22 10.10
N ASP A 120 13.04 16.30 11.05
CA ASP A 120 14.03 15.23 11.06
C ASP A 120 13.38 13.85 11.00
N CYS A 121 14.10 12.88 10.47
CA CYS A 121 13.74 11.47 10.45
C CYS A 121 14.21 10.85 11.77
N PRO A 122 13.30 10.44 12.66
CA PRO A 122 13.69 9.79 13.90
C PRO A 122 14.35 8.43 13.62
N LEU A 123 15.43 8.13 14.32
CA LEU A 123 16.07 6.81 14.31
C LEU A 123 15.09 5.71 14.78
N ASP A 124 14.26 6.04 15.77
CA ASP A 124 13.26 5.14 16.36
C ASP A 124 11.90 5.87 16.41
N PRO A 125 11.11 5.89 15.32
CA PRO A 125 9.80 6.56 15.30
C PRO A 125 8.82 5.92 16.29
N LEU A 126 7.95 6.71 16.92
CA LEU A 126 6.92 6.18 17.82
C LEU A 126 6.04 5.14 17.12
N ALA A 127 5.66 4.08 17.83
CA ALA A 127 4.85 2.99 17.28
C ALA A 127 3.45 3.44 16.83
N LEU A 128 2.79 4.29 17.62
CA LEU A 128 1.49 4.91 17.25
C LEU A 128 0.46 3.84 16.83
N ASP A 129 -0.11 3.98 15.63
CA ASP A 129 -1.12 3.09 15.04
C ASP A 129 -0.54 1.87 14.30
N GLU A 130 0.77 1.63 14.42
CA GLU A 130 1.48 0.47 13.84
C GLU A 130 0.70 -0.85 13.91
N PRO A 131 0.10 -1.23 15.06
CA PRO A 131 -0.58 -2.51 15.19
C PRO A 131 -1.75 -2.69 14.23
N TRP A 132 -2.37 -1.60 13.76
CA TRP A 132 -3.56 -1.63 12.90
C TRP A 132 -3.26 -1.18 11.47
N ARG A 133 -2.41 -0.15 11.30
CA ARG A 133 -2.08 0.40 9.98
C ARG A 133 -1.23 -0.56 9.17
N VAL A 134 -0.09 -0.99 9.72
CA VAL A 134 0.90 -1.80 8.99
C VAL A 134 1.06 -3.22 9.53
N THR A 135 0.66 -3.49 10.77
CA THR A 135 0.84 -4.74 11.55
C THR A 135 2.29 -5.21 11.76
N ARG A 136 3.24 -4.68 10.97
CA ARG A 136 4.68 -4.95 11.06
C ARG A 136 5.44 -3.64 10.91
N ARG A 137 6.20 -3.28 11.93
CA ARG A 137 6.97 -2.03 12.01
C ARG A 137 7.86 -1.76 10.80
N GLY A 138 8.55 -2.78 10.31
CA GLY A 138 9.48 -2.66 9.18
C GLY A 138 8.84 -2.18 7.86
N ARG A 139 7.51 -2.30 7.73
CA ARG A 139 6.74 -1.79 6.56
C ARG A 139 6.67 -0.27 6.49
N ARG A 140 6.94 0.44 7.60
CA ARG A 140 6.97 1.90 7.66
C ARG A 140 8.27 2.51 7.13
N GLY A 141 9.33 1.69 7.01
CA GLY A 141 10.69 2.16 6.70
C GLY A 141 11.28 3.06 7.80
N PRO A 142 11.31 2.62 9.08
CA PRO A 142 11.90 3.42 10.16
C PRO A 142 13.37 3.76 9.86
N ALA A 143 13.80 4.97 10.23
CA ALA A 143 15.17 5.48 9.97
C ALA A 143 15.60 5.48 8.49
N GLY A 144 14.67 5.31 7.55
CA GLY A 144 15.03 4.91 6.20
C GLY A 144 14.14 5.48 5.11
N GLY A 145 14.42 5.01 3.89
CA GLY A 145 13.60 5.27 2.72
C GLY A 145 13.37 4.02 1.88
N ASN A 146 12.25 4.03 1.18
CA ASN A 146 11.74 2.94 0.37
C ASN A 146 10.97 3.55 -0.79
N LEU A 147 11.58 3.52 -1.98
CA LEU A 147 11.00 4.11 -3.18
C LEU A 147 9.59 3.59 -3.44
N TYR A 148 9.27 2.35 -3.05
CA TYR A 148 7.94 1.75 -3.27
C TYR A 148 6.82 2.63 -2.70
N ALA A 149 6.98 3.14 -1.48
CA ALA A 149 5.99 4.02 -0.83
C ALA A 149 6.09 5.49 -1.30
N ASP A 150 7.24 5.91 -1.81
CA ASP A 150 7.49 7.30 -2.22
C ASP A 150 7.02 7.63 -3.64
N GLN A 151 6.65 6.63 -4.44
CA GLN A 151 6.30 6.78 -5.86
C GLN A 151 5.28 7.89 -6.12
N ALA A 152 4.18 7.91 -5.38
CA ALA A 152 3.15 8.94 -5.55
C ALA A 152 3.66 10.35 -5.17
N THR A 153 4.57 10.45 -4.21
CA THR A 153 5.20 11.73 -3.83
C THR A 153 6.07 12.24 -4.98
N LEU A 154 6.88 11.37 -5.59
CA LEU A 154 7.71 11.73 -6.75
C LEU A 154 6.86 12.10 -7.97
N ARG A 155 5.75 11.38 -8.23
CA ARG A 155 4.77 11.74 -9.26
C ARG A 155 4.16 13.12 -9.02
N ALA A 156 3.84 13.47 -7.77
CA ALA A 156 3.36 14.80 -7.43
C ALA A 156 4.41 15.90 -7.72
N MET A 157 5.70 15.64 -7.47
CA MET A 157 6.79 16.57 -7.81
C MET A 157 6.96 16.78 -9.32
N LEU A 158 6.83 15.71 -10.11
CA LEU A 158 6.79 15.80 -11.58
C LEU A 158 5.59 16.63 -12.05
N GLY A 159 4.40 16.35 -11.51
CA GLY A 159 3.19 17.11 -11.81
C GLY A 159 3.29 18.58 -11.42
N LEU A 160 3.93 18.89 -10.29
CA LEU A 160 4.15 20.26 -9.85
C LEU A 160 5.07 21.03 -10.80
N THR A 161 6.12 20.38 -11.32
CA THR A 161 6.99 20.95 -12.37
C THR A 161 6.17 21.32 -13.60
N HIS A 162 5.28 20.45 -14.06
CA HIS A 162 4.43 20.71 -15.22
C HIS A 162 3.55 21.96 -15.04
N VAL A 163 3.00 22.16 -13.84
CA VAL A 163 2.04 23.24 -13.56
C VAL A 163 2.73 24.58 -13.27
N THR A 164 3.91 24.55 -12.69
CA THR A 164 4.62 25.75 -12.21
C THR A 164 5.78 26.18 -13.12
N GLY A 165 6.33 25.26 -13.90
CA GLY A 165 7.58 25.45 -14.65
C GLY A 165 8.86 25.36 -13.79
N ASP A 166 8.76 25.22 -12.47
CA ASP A 166 9.94 25.07 -11.59
C ASP A 166 10.51 23.66 -11.73
N ARG A 167 11.65 23.56 -12.43
CA ARG A 167 12.31 22.29 -12.77
C ARG A 167 12.92 21.57 -11.57
N ARG A 168 13.14 22.26 -10.44
CA ARG A 168 13.82 21.66 -9.27
C ARG A 168 13.09 20.42 -8.77
N PHE A 169 11.77 20.39 -8.85
CA PHE A 169 10.96 19.25 -8.39
C PHE A 169 11.18 18.01 -9.25
N ALA A 170 11.13 18.15 -10.59
CA ALA A 170 11.41 17.04 -11.51
C ALA A 170 12.86 16.59 -11.42
N GLU A 171 13.81 17.53 -11.32
CA GLU A 171 15.23 17.22 -11.18
C GLU A 171 15.52 16.43 -9.90
N PHE A 172 14.87 16.78 -8.79
CA PHE A 172 14.97 15.99 -7.56
C PHE A 172 14.34 14.60 -7.72
N ALA A 173 13.13 14.50 -8.27
CA ALA A 173 12.45 13.23 -8.46
C ALA A 173 13.28 12.27 -9.35
N HIS A 174 13.86 12.77 -10.44
CA HIS A 174 14.74 11.99 -11.31
C HIS A 174 16.00 11.50 -10.59
N ARG A 175 16.65 12.36 -9.78
CA ARG A 175 17.82 11.94 -8.99
C ARG A 175 17.48 10.85 -7.98
N CYS A 176 16.34 10.97 -7.29
CA CYS A 176 15.86 9.98 -6.35
C CYS A 176 15.63 8.62 -7.03
N MET A 177 14.90 8.62 -8.16
CA MET A 177 14.64 7.39 -8.92
C MET A 177 15.92 6.77 -9.49
N ASP A 178 16.82 7.57 -10.06
CA ASP A 178 18.07 7.09 -10.66
C ASP A 178 19.01 6.49 -9.60
N ASP A 179 19.23 7.18 -8.47
CA ASP A 179 20.09 6.67 -7.40
C ASP A 179 19.55 5.34 -6.85
N PHE A 180 18.24 5.27 -6.59
CA PHE A 180 17.61 4.05 -6.08
C PHE A 180 17.80 2.88 -7.05
N MET A 181 17.49 3.07 -8.34
CA MET A 181 17.60 2.02 -9.36
C MET A 181 19.04 1.61 -9.68
N ARG A 182 20.04 2.41 -9.31
CA ARG A 182 21.46 2.06 -9.48
C ARG A 182 22.05 1.39 -8.25
N ASN A 183 21.70 1.86 -7.07
CA ASN A 183 22.42 1.55 -5.84
C ASN A 183 21.62 0.70 -4.86
N LEU A 184 20.29 0.78 -4.91
CA LEU A 184 19.38 0.06 -4.02
C LEU A 184 18.71 -1.07 -4.79
N VAL A 185 19.54 -2.01 -5.26
CA VAL A 185 19.16 -3.21 -6.02
C VAL A 185 19.91 -4.42 -5.47
N ASP A 186 19.29 -5.60 -5.49
CA ASP A 186 19.94 -6.87 -5.15
C ASP A 186 20.64 -7.51 -6.35
N GLU A 187 21.41 -8.58 -6.11
CA GLU A 187 22.19 -9.29 -7.12
C GLU A 187 21.36 -9.94 -8.23
N ARG A 188 20.04 -10.12 -8.02
CA ARG A 188 19.11 -10.66 -9.01
C ARG A 188 18.52 -9.57 -9.89
N GLY A 189 18.86 -8.31 -9.65
CA GLY A 189 18.29 -7.15 -10.31
C GLY A 189 16.96 -6.69 -9.71
N LEU A 190 16.59 -7.21 -8.54
CA LEU A 190 15.38 -6.77 -7.84
C LEU A 190 15.68 -5.51 -7.02
N PHE A 191 14.87 -4.46 -7.19
CA PHE A 191 14.93 -3.24 -6.40
C PHE A 191 14.81 -3.56 -4.91
N TRP A 192 15.54 -2.83 -4.07
CA TRP A 192 15.55 -3.02 -2.62
C TRP A 192 14.35 -2.32 -1.96
N TRP A 193 13.16 -2.71 -2.40
CA TRP A 193 11.88 -2.05 -2.10
C TRP A 193 10.80 -3.08 -1.77
N GLY A 194 9.56 -2.62 -1.56
CA GLY A 194 8.42 -3.48 -1.22
C GLY A 194 8.15 -3.53 0.28
N TRP A 195 7.28 -4.43 0.71
CA TRP A 195 6.83 -4.46 2.11
C TRP A 195 7.88 -4.97 3.10
N HIS A 196 8.88 -5.71 2.65
CA HIS A 196 9.88 -6.36 3.52
C HIS A 196 11.28 -5.77 3.42
N ARG A 197 11.50 -4.72 2.62
CA ARG A 197 12.80 -4.09 2.37
C ARG A 197 12.71 -2.58 2.48
N HIS A 198 13.75 -1.97 3.03
CA HIS A 198 14.01 -0.53 2.94
C HIS A 198 15.51 -0.28 3.09
N TYR A 199 15.96 0.92 2.75
CA TYR A 199 17.31 1.38 3.06
C TYR A 199 17.29 2.13 4.39
N ASP A 200 18.10 1.72 5.36
CA ASP A 200 18.32 2.45 6.62
C ASP A 200 19.40 3.51 6.39
N ALA A 201 19.00 4.77 6.47
CA ALA A 201 19.83 5.92 6.17
C ALA A 201 20.77 6.30 7.31
N HIS A 202 20.50 5.87 8.54
CA HIS A 202 21.41 6.12 9.67
C HIS A 202 22.56 5.12 9.67
N ARG A 203 22.32 3.90 9.18
CA ARG A 203 23.30 2.82 9.11
C ARG A 203 23.97 2.65 7.75
N ASP A 204 23.44 3.29 6.71
CA ASP A 204 23.82 3.10 5.31
C ASP A 204 23.65 1.65 4.82
N GLU A 205 22.58 1.00 5.24
CA GLU A 205 22.37 -0.43 5.03
C GLU A 205 21.08 -0.76 4.28
N LYS A 206 21.17 -1.69 3.32
CA LYS A 206 20.02 -2.39 2.75
C LYS A 206 19.47 -3.36 3.80
N THR A 207 18.35 -3.02 4.42
CA THR A 207 17.74 -3.79 5.52
C THR A 207 16.27 -4.12 5.26
N GLY A 208 15.59 -4.71 6.24
CA GLY A 208 14.21 -5.14 6.12
C GLY A 208 13.75 -5.97 7.33
N HIS A 209 12.76 -6.82 7.11
CA HIS A 209 12.28 -7.77 8.12
C HIS A 209 11.87 -9.10 7.49
N GLU A 210 11.73 -10.13 8.33
CA GLU A 210 11.25 -11.47 7.93
C GLU A 210 12.00 -12.06 6.71
N GLY A 211 13.33 -11.90 6.67
CA GLY A 211 14.14 -12.45 5.58
C GLY A 211 14.32 -11.53 4.37
N ASN A 212 13.84 -10.30 4.43
CA ASN A 212 14.05 -9.27 3.40
C ASN A 212 13.53 -9.73 2.03
N TRP A 213 12.32 -10.26 1.97
CA TRP A 213 11.71 -10.65 0.70
C TRP A 213 11.50 -9.42 -0.19
N HIS A 214 11.72 -9.58 -1.50
CA HIS A 214 11.15 -8.63 -2.43
C HIS A 214 9.66 -8.95 -2.55
N GLU A 215 8.80 -7.99 -2.24
CA GLU A 215 7.34 -8.14 -2.29
C GLU A 215 6.72 -7.07 -3.18
N ILE A 216 5.94 -7.51 -4.16
CA ILE A 216 5.08 -6.68 -5.00
C ILE A 216 3.63 -6.91 -4.57
N HIS A 217 3.01 -5.91 -3.96
CA HIS A 217 1.69 -6.00 -3.36
C HIS A 217 1.11 -4.60 -3.04
N VAL A 218 -0.16 -4.35 -3.39
CA VAL A 218 -0.97 -3.14 -3.11
C VAL A 218 -0.55 -1.84 -3.84
N GLN A 219 0.74 -1.52 -3.90
CA GLN A 219 1.22 -0.16 -4.16
C GLN A 219 1.25 0.26 -5.64
N GLN A 220 1.39 -0.70 -6.57
CA GLN A 220 1.57 -0.54 -8.02
C GLN A 220 2.72 0.41 -8.46
N ALA A 221 3.69 -0.11 -9.19
CA ALA A 221 4.84 0.69 -9.60
C ALA A 221 4.55 1.72 -10.72
N ILE A 222 5.16 2.91 -10.61
CA ILE A 222 5.16 3.99 -11.62
C ILE A 222 6.15 3.67 -12.75
N TRP A 223 5.95 2.52 -13.40
CA TRP A 223 6.85 2.01 -14.44
C TRP A 223 7.17 3.01 -15.56
N PRO A 224 6.23 3.83 -16.09
CA PRO A 224 6.55 4.85 -17.08
C PRO A 224 7.62 5.83 -16.60
N GLU A 225 7.46 6.38 -15.40
CA GLU A 225 8.38 7.36 -14.80
C GLU A 225 9.74 6.73 -14.49
N LEU A 226 9.77 5.52 -13.95
CA LEU A 226 11.02 4.78 -13.72
C LEU A 226 11.76 4.47 -15.03
N TRP A 227 11.02 4.14 -16.08
CA TRP A 227 11.58 3.81 -17.39
C TRP A 227 12.25 5.02 -18.06
N ASP A 228 11.61 6.19 -17.96
CA ASP A 228 12.12 7.43 -18.52
C ASP A 228 13.46 7.85 -17.87
N VAL A 229 13.68 7.43 -16.62
CA VAL A 229 14.94 7.63 -15.90
C VAL A 229 15.96 6.54 -16.20
N ASN A 230 15.58 5.25 -16.07
CA ASN A 230 16.51 4.13 -16.23
C ASN A 230 15.82 2.86 -16.78
N ARG A 231 15.56 2.88 -18.09
CA ARG A 231 15.03 1.76 -18.89
C ARG A 231 15.74 0.42 -18.68
N ASP A 232 17.06 0.39 -18.52
CA ASP A 232 17.80 -0.87 -18.34
C ASP A 232 17.54 -1.48 -16.96
N ALA A 233 17.50 -0.65 -15.91
CA ALA A 233 17.16 -1.09 -14.56
C ALA A 233 15.71 -1.59 -14.49
N VAL A 234 14.77 -0.88 -15.11
CA VAL A 234 13.36 -1.33 -15.19
C VAL A 234 13.23 -2.65 -15.94
N THR A 235 13.93 -2.81 -17.07
CA THR A 235 13.92 -4.07 -17.82
C THR A 235 14.41 -5.23 -16.96
N ARG A 236 15.56 -5.07 -16.29
CA ARG A 236 16.12 -6.10 -15.39
C ARG A 236 15.19 -6.42 -14.21
N GLN A 237 14.57 -5.40 -13.61
CA GLN A 237 13.59 -5.59 -12.54
C GLN A 237 12.41 -6.45 -13.00
N ILE A 238 11.82 -6.14 -14.16
CA ILE A 238 10.64 -6.87 -14.67
C ILE A 238 11.02 -8.30 -15.11
N GLU A 239 12.21 -8.48 -15.66
CA GLU A 239 12.78 -9.81 -15.92
C GLU A 239 12.98 -10.64 -14.66
N ALA A 240 13.52 -10.03 -13.60
CA ALA A 240 13.64 -10.67 -12.31
C ALA A 240 12.27 -10.98 -11.69
N VAL A 241 11.28 -10.11 -11.88
CA VAL A 241 9.89 -10.38 -11.46
C VAL A 241 9.33 -11.61 -12.15
N TRP A 242 9.48 -11.72 -13.48
CA TRP A 242 9.12 -12.94 -14.18
C TRP A 242 9.84 -14.14 -13.58
N GLN A 243 11.16 -14.05 -13.37
CA GLN A 243 11.95 -15.19 -12.93
C GLN A 243 11.55 -15.69 -11.54
N TRP A 244 11.32 -14.79 -10.58
CA TRP A 244 11.24 -15.11 -9.15
C TRP A 244 9.85 -15.03 -8.53
N HIS A 245 8.91 -14.29 -9.12
CA HIS A 245 7.53 -14.23 -8.63
C HIS A 245 6.57 -15.15 -9.36
N VAL A 246 6.75 -15.41 -10.67
CA VAL A 246 5.92 -16.39 -11.38
C VAL A 246 6.52 -17.77 -11.14
N ILE A 247 5.95 -18.60 -10.29
CA ILE A 247 6.60 -19.87 -9.90
C ILE A 247 6.25 -21.01 -10.85
N ASP A 248 5.07 -20.97 -11.44
CA ASP A 248 4.67 -21.91 -12.47
C ASP A 248 4.52 -21.17 -13.81
N LYS A 249 5.48 -21.39 -14.71
CA LYS A 249 5.51 -20.76 -16.03
C LYS A 249 4.54 -21.39 -17.02
N GLN A 250 3.87 -22.49 -16.66
CA GLN A 250 2.85 -23.15 -17.47
C GLN A 250 1.45 -22.67 -17.11
N THR A 251 1.19 -22.44 -15.82
CA THR A 251 -0.14 -22.03 -15.34
C THR A 251 -0.26 -20.53 -15.07
N GLY A 252 0.86 -19.85 -14.77
CA GLY A 252 0.86 -18.45 -14.35
C GLY A 252 0.73 -18.25 -12.84
N GLU A 253 0.80 -19.31 -12.03
CA GLU A 253 0.78 -19.20 -10.56
C GLU A 253 1.92 -18.28 -10.08
N ILE A 254 1.60 -17.32 -9.22
CA ILE A 254 2.55 -16.35 -8.65
C ILE A 254 2.76 -16.55 -7.15
N ASN A 255 3.90 -16.09 -6.65
CA ASN A 255 4.15 -15.85 -5.23
C ASN A 255 4.34 -14.34 -5.05
N ARG A 256 3.67 -13.75 -4.06
CA ARG A 256 3.91 -12.35 -3.67
C ARG A 256 5.37 -12.10 -3.27
N HIS A 257 6.10 -13.12 -2.82
CA HIS A 257 7.51 -13.05 -2.44
C HIS A 257 8.42 -13.61 -3.55
N ALA A 258 9.54 -12.92 -3.81
CA ALA A 258 10.49 -13.29 -4.87
C ALA A 258 11.50 -14.37 -4.42
N ASP A 259 11.03 -15.50 -3.90
CA ASP A 259 11.88 -16.61 -3.43
C ASP A 259 11.98 -17.77 -4.42
N GLY A 260 11.22 -17.72 -5.52
CA GLY A 260 11.13 -18.80 -6.50
C GLY A 260 10.43 -20.05 -5.98
N GLN A 261 9.75 -19.97 -4.83
CA GLN A 261 9.03 -21.06 -4.19
C GLN A 261 7.53 -20.82 -4.23
N ARG A 262 6.76 -21.90 -4.23
CA ARG A 262 5.30 -21.81 -4.15
C ARG A 262 4.90 -21.12 -2.85
N GLY A 263 4.11 -20.06 -2.97
CA GLY A 263 3.71 -19.21 -1.84
C GLY A 263 2.29 -18.68 -2.01
N CYS A 264 2.11 -17.39 -1.73
CA CYS A 264 0.76 -16.80 -1.80
C CYS A 264 0.54 -16.10 -3.14
N ASP A 265 -0.45 -16.56 -3.89
CA ASP A 265 -0.86 -16.14 -5.23
C ASP A 265 -1.98 -15.09 -5.19
N PHE A 266 -1.88 -14.07 -4.34
CA PHE A 266 -2.96 -13.07 -4.23
C PHE A 266 -3.21 -12.35 -5.55
N ALA A 267 -4.49 -12.17 -5.89
CA ALA A 267 -4.93 -11.44 -7.08
C ALA A 267 -4.34 -10.02 -7.12
N MET A 268 -4.27 -9.33 -5.99
CA MET A 268 -3.66 -7.99 -5.90
C MET A 268 -2.15 -7.96 -6.24
N SER A 269 -1.40 -9.02 -5.91
CA SER A 269 0.01 -9.15 -6.33
C SER A 269 0.11 -9.56 -7.80
N ALA A 270 -0.74 -10.47 -8.25
CA ALA A 270 -0.83 -10.88 -9.66
C ALA A 270 -1.12 -9.70 -10.58
N GLY A 271 -1.98 -8.77 -10.14
CA GLY A 271 -2.28 -7.51 -10.83
C GLY A 271 -1.04 -6.67 -11.10
N GLU A 272 -0.22 -6.42 -10.09
CA GLU A 272 1.01 -5.65 -10.28
C GLU A 272 2.02 -6.33 -11.20
N ILE A 273 2.16 -7.66 -11.07
CA ILE A 273 3.04 -8.47 -11.91
C ILE A 273 2.60 -8.41 -13.38
N LEU A 274 1.31 -8.66 -13.66
CA LEU A 274 0.81 -8.62 -15.04
C LEU A 274 0.86 -7.21 -15.62
N ARG A 275 0.63 -6.16 -14.80
CA ARG A 275 0.79 -4.76 -15.23
C ARG A 275 2.22 -4.45 -15.62
N ALA A 276 3.20 -4.96 -14.88
CA ALA A 276 4.62 -4.83 -15.22
C ALA A 276 4.95 -5.48 -16.58
N PHE A 277 4.42 -6.68 -16.84
CA PHE A 277 4.61 -7.35 -18.12
C PHE A 277 3.91 -6.61 -19.27
N ALA A 278 2.67 -6.15 -19.08
CA ALA A 278 1.97 -5.33 -20.07
C ALA A 278 2.72 -4.01 -20.37
N PHE A 279 3.29 -3.38 -19.35
CA PHE A 279 4.14 -2.21 -19.52
C PHE A 279 5.38 -2.51 -20.37
N LEU A 280 6.11 -3.58 -20.06
CA LEU A 280 7.33 -3.93 -20.79
C LEU A 280 7.01 -4.33 -22.24
N PHE A 281 5.88 -5.00 -22.48
CA PHE A 281 5.34 -5.19 -23.83
C PHE A 281 5.09 -3.87 -24.55
N ALA A 282 4.42 -2.91 -23.90
CA ALA A 282 4.10 -1.62 -24.51
C ALA A 282 5.36 -0.85 -24.95
N ARG A 283 6.45 -0.94 -24.18
CA ARG A 283 7.73 -0.28 -24.46
C ARG A 283 8.59 -1.02 -25.48
N THR A 284 8.61 -2.35 -25.46
CA THR A 284 9.54 -3.15 -26.28
C THR A 284 8.90 -3.79 -27.51
N ARG A 285 7.58 -3.91 -27.53
CA ARG A 285 6.79 -4.69 -28.50
C ARG A 285 7.20 -6.16 -28.61
N ASN A 286 7.95 -6.70 -27.65
CA ASN A 286 8.29 -8.11 -27.60
C ASN A 286 7.08 -8.92 -27.11
N PRO A 287 6.47 -9.78 -27.96
CA PRO A 287 5.21 -10.45 -27.66
C PRO A 287 5.27 -11.36 -26.43
N ILE A 288 6.46 -11.86 -26.05
CA ILE A 288 6.61 -12.72 -24.87
C ILE A 288 6.07 -12.07 -23.60
N TRP A 289 6.19 -10.74 -23.48
CA TRP A 289 5.72 -10.01 -22.31
C TRP A 289 4.20 -9.93 -22.26
N LEU A 290 3.54 -9.80 -23.43
CA LEU A 290 2.09 -9.87 -23.48
C LEU A 290 1.58 -11.27 -23.15
N ASP A 291 2.25 -12.32 -23.66
CA ASP A 291 1.90 -13.71 -23.37
C ASP A 291 2.06 -14.02 -21.87
N ARG A 292 3.12 -13.52 -21.23
CA ARG A 292 3.32 -13.63 -19.78
C ARG A 292 2.24 -12.90 -18.98
N ALA A 293 1.84 -11.70 -19.42
CA ALA A 293 0.75 -10.96 -18.79
C ALA A 293 -0.58 -11.73 -18.90
N ARG A 294 -0.89 -12.28 -20.08
CA ARG A 294 -2.08 -13.12 -20.31
C ARG A 294 -2.06 -14.38 -19.45
N LEU A 295 -0.91 -15.02 -19.31
CA LEU A 295 -0.75 -16.22 -18.50
C LEU A 295 -1.13 -15.97 -17.03
N VAL A 296 -0.59 -14.91 -16.42
CA VAL A 296 -0.92 -14.54 -15.02
C VAL A 296 -2.40 -14.16 -14.87
N ALA A 297 -2.98 -13.44 -15.84
CA ALA A 297 -4.41 -13.12 -15.82
C ALA A 297 -5.29 -14.38 -15.95
N GLN A 298 -4.90 -15.32 -16.81
CA GLN A 298 -5.63 -16.55 -17.08
C GLN A 298 -5.67 -17.47 -15.85
N TYR A 299 -4.60 -17.50 -15.05
CA TYR A 299 -4.55 -18.25 -13.79
C TYR A 299 -5.75 -17.91 -12.89
N HIS A 300 -5.96 -16.63 -12.57
CA HIS A 300 -7.09 -16.19 -11.75
C HIS A 300 -8.43 -16.35 -12.45
N ALA A 301 -8.50 -16.07 -13.75
CA ALA A 301 -9.72 -16.26 -14.53
C ALA A 301 -10.18 -17.72 -14.58
N SER A 302 -9.27 -18.69 -14.46
CA SER A 302 -9.59 -20.12 -14.41
C SER A 302 -10.29 -20.55 -13.13
N ALA A 303 -10.12 -19.81 -12.03
CA ALA A 303 -10.75 -20.06 -10.73
C ALA A 303 -12.14 -19.40 -10.60
N ARG A 304 -12.64 -18.81 -11.69
CA ARG A 304 -13.88 -18.05 -11.72
C ARG A 304 -15.11 -18.94 -11.59
N HIS A 305 -16.05 -18.51 -10.75
CA HIS A 305 -17.35 -19.16 -10.64
C HIS A 305 -18.17 -18.94 -11.93
N PRO A 306 -18.71 -20.02 -12.53
CA PRO A 306 -19.27 -19.98 -13.89
C PRO A 306 -20.48 -19.06 -14.02
N GLU A 307 -21.29 -18.90 -12.96
CA GLU A 307 -22.53 -18.13 -13.03
C GLU A 307 -22.37 -16.66 -12.62
N THR A 308 -21.54 -16.41 -11.61
CA THR A 308 -21.46 -15.11 -10.93
C THR A 308 -20.28 -14.28 -11.41
N GLN A 309 -19.31 -14.93 -12.10
CA GLN A 309 -18.03 -14.36 -12.51
C GLN A 309 -17.09 -13.98 -11.35
N LEU A 310 -17.42 -14.30 -10.10
CA LEU A 310 -16.55 -14.03 -8.95
C LEU A 310 -15.36 -15.02 -8.94
N ILE A 311 -14.17 -14.52 -8.58
CA ILE A 311 -12.95 -15.30 -8.38
C ILE A 311 -12.54 -15.30 -6.89
N PRO A 312 -11.84 -16.33 -6.40
CA PRO A 312 -11.18 -16.23 -5.11
C PRO A 312 -9.97 -15.30 -5.20
N ASN A 313 -9.62 -14.65 -4.09
CA ASN A 313 -8.44 -13.78 -4.02
C ASN A 313 -7.14 -14.57 -4.22
N ARG A 314 -7.03 -15.72 -3.57
CA ARG A 314 -5.87 -16.59 -3.47
C ARG A 314 -6.24 -18.02 -3.88
N PRO A 315 -6.39 -18.31 -5.19
CA PRO A 315 -6.83 -19.63 -5.68
C PRO A 315 -6.11 -20.82 -5.04
N ASN A 316 -4.79 -20.72 -4.82
CA ASN A 316 -4.00 -21.83 -4.27
C ASN A 316 -4.19 -22.08 -2.77
N ALA A 317 -4.93 -21.22 -2.04
CA ALA A 317 -5.22 -21.42 -0.61
C ALA A 317 -6.28 -22.50 -0.36
N GLY A 318 -7.00 -22.92 -1.41
CA GLY A 318 -8.05 -23.92 -1.31
C GLY A 318 -9.35 -23.38 -0.70
N ARG A 319 -10.37 -24.23 -0.65
CA ARG A 319 -11.74 -23.80 -0.32
C ARG A 319 -12.01 -23.60 1.17
N GLU A 320 -11.15 -24.14 2.04
CA GLU A 320 -11.32 -24.11 3.50
C GLU A 320 -10.91 -22.77 4.13
N ARG A 321 -10.24 -21.90 3.36
CA ARG A 321 -9.85 -20.56 3.80
C ARG A 321 -10.62 -19.51 3.02
N PHE A 322 -11.01 -18.44 3.69
CA PHE A 322 -11.77 -17.36 3.06
C PHE A 322 -11.01 -16.79 1.84
N ASP A 323 -9.71 -16.56 1.96
CA ASP A 323 -8.92 -15.98 0.87
C ASP A 323 -8.82 -16.90 -0.36
N GLY A 324 -9.10 -18.20 -0.24
CA GLY A 324 -9.19 -19.14 -1.37
C GLY A 324 -10.60 -19.48 -1.83
N SER A 325 -11.64 -18.95 -1.18
CA SER A 325 -13.05 -19.25 -1.51
C SER A 325 -13.98 -18.05 -1.51
N HIS A 326 -13.47 -16.83 -1.29
CA HIS A 326 -14.27 -15.61 -1.21
C HIS A 326 -13.70 -14.55 -2.15
N PHE A 327 -14.60 -13.66 -2.55
CA PHE A 327 -14.34 -12.48 -3.34
C PHE A 327 -14.47 -11.24 -2.44
N ASP A 328 -13.45 -10.37 -2.47
CA ASP A 328 -13.38 -9.19 -1.62
C ASP A 328 -13.01 -7.91 -2.40
N THR A 329 -12.99 -6.78 -1.70
CA THR A 329 -12.75 -5.47 -2.30
C THR A 329 -11.32 -5.24 -2.77
N SER A 330 -10.31 -5.99 -2.31
CA SER A 330 -8.97 -5.91 -2.89
C SER A 330 -8.91 -6.40 -4.34
N ILE A 331 -9.84 -7.27 -4.75
CA ILE A 331 -9.98 -7.71 -6.15
C ILE A 331 -10.52 -6.56 -7.01
N THR A 332 -11.60 -5.89 -6.57
CA THR A 332 -12.20 -4.79 -7.34
C THR A 332 -11.41 -3.50 -7.27
N GLY A 333 -10.73 -3.24 -6.15
CA GLY A 333 -9.87 -2.08 -5.98
C GLY A 333 -8.54 -2.26 -6.70
N LEU A 334 -7.76 -3.29 -6.35
CA LEU A 334 -6.36 -3.40 -6.76
C LEU A 334 -6.19 -4.22 -8.04
N TYR A 335 -6.80 -5.40 -8.10
CA TYR A 335 -6.62 -6.31 -9.24
C TYR A 335 -7.31 -5.78 -10.52
N CYS A 336 -8.56 -5.35 -10.42
CA CYS A 336 -9.28 -4.77 -11.55
C CYS A 336 -8.61 -3.49 -12.08
N HIS A 337 -8.07 -2.65 -11.19
CA HIS A 337 -7.29 -1.48 -11.60
C HIS A 337 -6.06 -1.89 -12.43
N SER A 338 -5.34 -2.91 -11.97
CA SER A 338 -4.16 -3.43 -12.69
C SER A 338 -4.51 -4.02 -14.05
N LEU A 339 -5.62 -4.75 -14.16
CA LEU A 339 -6.13 -5.30 -15.42
C LEU A 339 -6.50 -4.19 -16.42
N LEU A 340 -7.25 -3.18 -15.98
CA LEU A 340 -7.58 -2.03 -16.82
C LEU A 340 -6.33 -1.26 -17.25
N SER A 341 -5.36 -1.10 -16.36
CA SER A 341 -4.07 -0.46 -16.68
C SER A 341 -3.28 -1.26 -17.71
N ALA A 342 -3.25 -2.59 -17.55
CA ALA A 342 -2.63 -3.50 -18.51
C ALA A 342 -3.31 -3.43 -19.88
N TRP A 343 -4.65 -3.32 -19.93
CA TRP A 343 -5.38 -3.07 -21.18
C TRP A 343 -4.96 -1.75 -21.82
N LEU A 344 -4.94 -0.64 -21.08
CA LEU A 344 -4.54 0.67 -21.63
C LEU A 344 -3.10 0.67 -22.16
N LEU A 345 -2.20 -0.06 -21.51
CA LEU A 345 -0.81 -0.19 -21.93
C LEU A 345 -0.64 -1.07 -23.17
N SER A 346 -1.35 -2.19 -23.24
CA SER A 346 -1.12 -3.24 -24.25
C SER A 346 -2.10 -3.23 -25.43
N GLY A 347 -3.30 -2.69 -25.25
CA GLY A 347 -4.43 -2.83 -26.17
C GLY A 347 -5.17 -4.18 -26.05
N GLU A 348 -4.75 -5.09 -25.16
CA GLU A 348 -5.36 -6.41 -25.01
C GLU A 348 -6.73 -6.33 -24.31
N THR A 349 -7.80 -6.55 -25.06
CA THR A 349 -9.17 -6.41 -24.58
C THR A 349 -9.53 -7.46 -23.53
N GLN A 350 -8.87 -8.62 -23.51
CA GLN A 350 -9.09 -9.64 -22.47
C GLN A 350 -8.94 -9.07 -21.06
N PHE A 351 -7.96 -8.18 -20.82
CA PHE A 351 -7.77 -7.60 -19.48
C PHE A 351 -8.93 -6.66 -19.11
N ARG A 352 -9.38 -5.83 -20.05
CA ARG A 352 -10.57 -4.97 -19.87
C ARG A 352 -11.79 -5.81 -19.55
N ASP A 353 -12.05 -6.84 -20.34
CA ASP A 353 -13.26 -7.64 -20.25
C ASP A 353 -13.31 -8.42 -18.92
N GLN A 354 -12.16 -8.90 -18.44
CA GLN A 354 -12.05 -9.50 -17.09
C GLN A 354 -12.34 -8.48 -15.99
N ALA A 355 -11.72 -7.30 -16.02
CA ALA A 355 -11.95 -6.27 -15.01
C ALA A 355 -13.42 -5.83 -14.97
N LEU A 356 -14.03 -5.61 -16.14
CA LEU A 356 -15.45 -5.25 -16.24
C LEU A 356 -16.37 -6.36 -15.73
N ALA A 357 -16.06 -7.63 -16.01
CA ALA A 357 -16.83 -8.75 -15.49
C ALA A 357 -16.81 -8.78 -13.95
N TYR A 358 -15.65 -8.60 -13.33
CA TYR A 358 -15.50 -8.59 -11.87
C TYR A 358 -16.17 -7.38 -11.22
N LEU A 359 -16.02 -6.19 -11.80
CA LEU A 359 -16.69 -4.98 -11.32
C LEU A 359 -18.22 -5.10 -11.46
N LYS A 360 -18.74 -5.62 -12.57
CA LYS A 360 -20.19 -5.82 -12.74
C LYS A 360 -20.73 -6.88 -11.78
N ALA A 361 -20.00 -7.97 -11.57
CA ALA A 361 -20.36 -9.01 -10.60
C ALA A 361 -20.45 -8.45 -9.18
N TYR A 362 -19.42 -7.74 -8.71
CA TYR A 362 -19.46 -7.14 -7.37
C TYR A 362 -20.53 -6.06 -7.25
N GLY A 363 -20.79 -5.27 -8.29
CA GLY A 363 -21.88 -4.29 -8.29
C GLY A 363 -23.28 -4.93 -8.17
N LYS A 364 -23.44 -6.15 -8.68
CA LYS A 364 -24.67 -6.95 -8.60
C LYS A 364 -24.84 -7.64 -7.24
N TYR A 365 -23.82 -8.33 -6.75
CA TYR A 365 -23.91 -9.18 -5.56
C TYR A 365 -23.44 -8.49 -4.28
N GLY A 366 -22.52 -7.53 -4.39
CA GLY A 366 -21.91 -6.83 -3.27
C GLY A 366 -22.73 -5.66 -2.72
N TYR A 367 -23.76 -5.19 -3.42
CA TYR A 367 -24.57 -4.07 -2.96
C TYR A 367 -25.78 -4.52 -2.15
N ASP A 368 -25.88 -4.06 -0.90
CA ASP A 368 -27.05 -4.24 -0.05
C ASP A 368 -28.02 -3.07 -0.22
N ALA A 369 -29.07 -3.28 -1.03
CA ALA A 369 -30.08 -2.27 -1.29
C ALA A 369 -30.87 -1.85 -0.04
N SER A 370 -30.95 -2.71 0.98
CA SER A 370 -31.74 -2.43 2.20
C SER A 370 -31.05 -1.41 3.11
N SER A 371 -29.72 -1.47 3.21
CA SER A 371 -28.91 -0.55 4.01
C SER A 371 -28.27 0.56 3.17
N GLY A 372 -28.23 0.41 1.85
CA GLY A 372 -27.48 1.29 0.95
C GLY A 372 -25.98 1.23 1.18
N ARG A 373 -25.45 0.06 1.55
CA ARG A 373 -24.03 -0.22 1.82
C ARG A 373 -23.52 -1.36 0.94
N PHE A 374 -22.21 -1.58 0.91
CA PHE A 374 -21.60 -2.71 0.24
C PHE A 374 -21.12 -3.76 1.25
N TRP A 375 -21.19 -5.04 0.88
CA TRP A 375 -20.61 -6.16 1.62
C TRP A 375 -19.11 -6.24 1.37
N GLY A 376 -18.31 -6.47 2.41
CA GLY A 376 -16.86 -6.55 2.27
C GLY A 376 -16.36 -7.85 1.65
N SER A 377 -17.04 -8.96 1.93
CA SER A 377 -16.69 -10.32 1.47
C SER A 377 -17.93 -11.04 0.93
N LEU A 378 -17.76 -11.75 -0.18
CA LEU A 378 -18.78 -12.58 -0.83
C LEU A 378 -18.24 -14.00 -1.00
N LEU A 379 -19.07 -15.00 -0.73
CA LEU A 379 -18.87 -16.34 -1.29
C LEU A 379 -18.89 -16.26 -2.83
N LEU A 380 -18.22 -17.20 -3.50
CA LEU A 380 -18.14 -17.16 -4.97
C LEU A 380 -19.50 -17.32 -5.67
N ASP A 381 -20.51 -17.85 -4.99
CA ASP A 381 -21.89 -17.91 -5.49
C ASP A 381 -22.64 -16.56 -5.38
N GLY A 382 -21.99 -15.53 -4.84
CA GLY A 382 -22.54 -14.18 -4.66
C GLY A 382 -23.23 -13.98 -3.32
N THR A 383 -23.28 -14.98 -2.45
CA THR A 383 -23.84 -14.85 -1.10
C THR A 383 -22.92 -13.99 -0.23
N PRO A 384 -23.42 -12.93 0.43
CA PRO A 384 -22.60 -12.13 1.34
C PRO A 384 -22.19 -12.88 2.60
N GLU A 385 -20.94 -12.71 3.02
CA GLU A 385 -20.50 -13.09 4.36
C GLU A 385 -20.93 -11.98 5.33
N ARG A 386 -22.01 -12.21 6.08
CA ARG A 386 -22.74 -11.17 6.82
C ARG A 386 -22.09 -10.78 8.15
N GLY A 387 -21.10 -11.55 8.62
CA GLY A 387 -20.47 -11.36 9.91
C GLY A 387 -21.04 -12.25 11.03
N PRO A 388 -20.67 -12.00 12.29
CA PRO A 388 -19.86 -10.87 12.76
C PRO A 388 -18.42 -10.90 12.25
N ARG A 389 -17.72 -9.76 12.32
CA ARG A 389 -16.28 -9.72 12.08
C ARG A 389 -15.55 -10.56 13.14
N VAL A 390 -14.50 -11.23 12.69
CA VAL A 390 -13.62 -11.99 13.58
C VAL A 390 -12.54 -11.04 14.12
N VAL A 391 -12.13 -11.24 15.37
CA VAL A 391 -11.19 -10.33 16.06
C VAL A 391 -9.84 -10.97 16.42
N ASP A 392 -9.64 -12.24 16.05
CA ASP A 392 -8.40 -12.97 16.28
C ASP A 392 -8.14 -14.02 15.16
N GLY A 393 -6.89 -14.46 15.04
CA GLY A 393 -6.44 -15.39 14.02
C GLY A 393 -6.49 -14.80 12.61
N TYR A 394 -6.20 -15.62 11.61
CA TYR A 394 -6.11 -15.14 10.23
C TYR A 394 -7.45 -14.64 9.68
N ALA A 395 -8.57 -15.21 10.14
CA ALA A 395 -9.92 -14.83 9.70
C ALA A 395 -10.31 -13.40 10.11
N GLN A 396 -9.60 -12.75 11.03
CA GLN A 396 -9.84 -11.35 11.38
C GLN A 396 -9.64 -10.38 10.20
N TYR A 397 -8.86 -10.78 9.20
CA TYR A 397 -8.61 -9.99 8.01
C TYR A 397 -9.71 -10.13 6.95
N GLU A 398 -10.65 -11.05 7.14
CA GLU A 398 -11.82 -11.15 6.27
C GLU A 398 -12.79 -9.99 6.57
N PRO A 399 -13.17 -9.18 5.57
CA PRO A 399 -14.09 -8.06 5.76
C PRO A 399 -15.55 -8.54 5.81
N ARG A 400 -15.88 -9.31 6.85
CA ARG A 400 -17.24 -9.80 7.08
C ARG A 400 -18.18 -8.66 7.43
N GLY A 401 -19.40 -8.75 6.93
CA GLY A 401 -20.40 -7.69 7.07
C GLY A 401 -20.20 -6.58 6.04
N HIS A 402 -20.75 -5.39 6.32
CA HIS A 402 -20.58 -4.25 5.43
C HIS A 402 -19.15 -3.71 5.48
N VAL A 403 -18.71 -3.12 4.37
CA VAL A 403 -17.43 -2.44 4.27
C VAL A 403 -17.31 -1.31 5.30
N ASP A 404 -16.12 -1.16 5.87
CA ASP A 404 -15.67 0.01 6.60
C ASP A 404 -14.81 0.89 5.67
N LEU A 405 -15.38 2.01 5.22
CA LEU A 405 -14.76 2.92 4.25
C LEU A 405 -13.38 3.43 4.70
N TRP A 406 -13.16 3.56 6.01
CA TRP A 406 -12.02 4.29 6.57
C TRP A 406 -11.09 3.41 7.39
N GLN A 407 -11.22 2.08 7.25
CA GLN A 407 -10.44 1.08 7.99
C GLN A 407 -8.92 1.30 7.85
N PRO A 408 -8.12 0.99 8.89
CA PRO A 408 -6.72 1.42 8.94
C PRO A 408 -5.74 0.57 8.15
N TYR A 409 -6.01 -0.72 7.96
CA TYR A 409 -5.04 -1.69 7.49
C TYR A 409 -4.75 -1.58 6.00
N VAL A 410 -3.50 -1.23 5.66
CA VAL A 410 -3.08 -0.90 4.29
C VAL A 410 -2.78 -2.13 3.43
N ALA A 411 -2.54 -3.29 4.02
CA ALA A 411 -2.11 -4.51 3.32
C ALA A 411 -3.14 -5.65 3.43
N GLY A 412 -4.43 -5.29 3.49
CA GLY A 412 -5.54 -6.20 3.73
C GLY A 412 -6.45 -6.46 2.52
N TYR A 413 -7.56 -7.15 2.79
CA TYR A 413 -8.59 -7.52 1.82
C TYR A 413 -9.71 -6.47 1.68
N GLU A 414 -9.74 -5.48 2.59
CA GLU A 414 -10.77 -4.44 2.64
C GLU A 414 -10.26 -3.13 2.03
N MET A 415 -10.58 -2.89 0.76
CA MET A 415 -10.07 -1.76 -0.03
C MET A 415 -11.20 -0.87 -0.60
N PRO A 416 -12.16 -0.39 0.21
CA PRO A 416 -13.40 0.22 -0.29
C PRO A 416 -13.19 1.52 -1.07
N ILE A 417 -12.32 2.43 -0.61
CA ILE A 417 -12.02 3.68 -1.35
C ILE A 417 -11.30 3.37 -2.66
N ALA A 418 -10.40 2.40 -2.64
CA ALA A 418 -9.73 1.89 -3.83
C ALA A 418 -10.73 1.28 -4.83
N THR A 419 -11.71 0.49 -4.35
CA THR A 419 -12.82 -0.05 -5.16
C THR A 419 -13.68 1.07 -5.74
N ALA A 420 -14.11 2.03 -4.93
CA ALA A 420 -14.91 3.16 -5.39
C ALA A 420 -14.18 3.93 -6.50
N TYR A 421 -12.91 4.26 -6.26
CA TYR A 421 -12.04 4.88 -7.26
C TYR A 421 -11.95 4.04 -8.55
N CYS A 422 -11.73 2.73 -8.44
CA CYS A 422 -11.65 1.85 -9.61
C CYS A 422 -12.94 1.85 -10.44
N TYR A 423 -14.14 1.93 -9.83
CA TYR A 423 -15.40 2.10 -10.58
C TYR A 423 -15.44 3.41 -11.37
N ALA A 424 -15.06 4.54 -10.74
CA ALA A 424 -15.07 5.83 -11.42
C ALA A 424 -14.02 5.91 -12.53
N TRP A 425 -12.83 5.37 -12.29
CA TRP A 425 -11.77 5.31 -13.28
C TRP A 425 -12.14 4.38 -14.45
N ALA A 426 -12.67 3.19 -14.16
CA ALA A 426 -13.19 2.27 -15.17
C ALA A 426 -14.25 2.95 -16.04
N LEU A 427 -15.24 3.61 -15.42
CA LEU A 427 -16.27 4.38 -16.14
C LEU A 427 -15.64 5.45 -17.05
N LEU A 428 -14.62 6.15 -16.59
CA LEU A 428 -13.93 7.19 -17.37
C LEU A 428 -13.20 6.60 -18.59
N VAL A 429 -12.47 5.50 -18.42
CA VAL A 429 -11.60 4.96 -19.49
C VAL A 429 -12.30 3.99 -20.45
N THR A 430 -13.36 3.31 -20.02
CA THR A 430 -14.13 2.39 -20.87
C THR A 430 -15.41 3.02 -21.42
N GLN A 431 -15.90 4.08 -20.78
CA GLN A 431 -17.21 4.68 -21.07
C GLN A 431 -18.38 3.69 -20.94
N ASP A 432 -18.20 2.59 -20.22
CA ASP A 432 -19.24 1.58 -20.02
C ASP A 432 -20.35 2.12 -19.09
N PRO A 433 -21.57 2.40 -19.61
CA PRO A 433 -22.63 3.02 -18.84
C PRO A 433 -23.19 2.12 -17.74
N GLU A 434 -22.99 0.80 -17.81
CA GLU A 434 -23.46 -0.14 -16.78
C GLU A 434 -22.72 0.03 -15.45
N LEU A 435 -21.53 0.64 -15.45
CA LEU A 435 -20.78 0.90 -14.23
C LEU A 435 -21.32 2.09 -13.43
N PHE A 436 -22.02 3.01 -14.09
CA PHE A 436 -22.46 4.27 -13.47
C PHE A 436 -23.36 4.08 -12.24
N PRO A 437 -24.39 3.21 -12.24
CA PRO A 437 -25.23 3.00 -11.06
C PRO A 437 -24.41 2.58 -9.83
N THR A 438 -23.41 1.70 -10.00
CA THR A 438 -22.57 1.25 -8.89
C THR A 438 -21.60 2.34 -8.43
N ALA A 439 -21.01 3.10 -9.36
CA ALA A 439 -20.16 4.24 -9.01
C ALA A 439 -20.94 5.34 -8.25
N ALA A 440 -22.20 5.59 -8.63
CA ALA A 440 -23.09 6.50 -7.92
C ALA A 440 -23.46 6.00 -6.51
N ARG A 441 -23.65 4.68 -6.33
CA ARG A 441 -23.87 4.08 -5.00
C ARG A 441 -22.65 4.25 -4.09
N TRP A 442 -21.44 4.10 -4.62
CA TRP A 442 -20.21 4.42 -3.88
C TRP A 442 -20.13 5.89 -3.47
N ALA A 443 -20.45 6.81 -4.39
CA ALA A 443 -20.52 8.24 -4.08
C ALA A 443 -21.54 8.54 -2.97
N ALA A 444 -22.70 7.87 -2.97
CA ALA A 444 -23.70 8.00 -1.91
C ALA A 444 -23.19 7.45 -0.56
N CYS A 445 -22.50 6.29 -0.55
CA CYS A 445 -21.91 5.74 0.67
C CYS A 445 -20.87 6.69 1.28
N ILE A 446 -19.93 7.18 0.47
CA ILE A 446 -18.88 8.08 0.92
C ILE A 446 -19.48 9.38 1.47
N ARG A 447 -20.48 9.97 0.79
CA ARG A 447 -21.14 11.20 1.26
C ARG A 447 -21.84 11.01 2.61
N ARG A 448 -22.47 9.85 2.84
CA ARG A 448 -23.17 9.54 4.09
C ARG A 448 -22.21 9.39 5.28
N GLU A 449 -21.02 8.86 5.03
CA GLU A 449 -20.02 8.56 6.06
C GLU A 449 -18.92 9.64 6.15
N PHE A 450 -19.09 10.76 5.44
CA PHE A 450 -18.20 11.91 5.52
C PHE A 450 -18.69 12.91 6.59
N PRO A 451 -17.79 13.52 7.39
CA PRO A 451 -16.33 13.39 7.37
C PRO A 451 -15.84 12.02 7.89
N PRO A 452 -14.66 11.55 7.45
CA PRO A 452 -14.17 10.20 7.72
C PRO A 452 -13.67 10.08 9.17
N ARG A 453 -14.59 10.01 10.12
CA ARG A 453 -14.31 10.10 11.56
C ARG A 453 -14.80 8.91 12.39
N ALA A 454 -15.17 7.83 11.72
CA ALA A 454 -15.66 6.62 12.35
C ALA A 454 -15.21 5.40 11.54
N CYS A 455 -14.94 4.32 12.26
CA CYS A 455 -14.62 3.00 11.74
C CYS A 455 -15.46 1.96 12.48
N GLU A 456 -15.49 0.73 11.98
CA GLU A 456 -16.13 -0.40 12.63
C GLU A 456 -15.45 -0.71 13.97
N LYS A 457 -16.24 -0.71 15.04
CA LYS A 457 -15.77 -0.92 16.41
C LYS A 457 -15.77 -2.40 16.79
N ASP A 458 -16.62 -3.20 16.17
CA ASP A 458 -16.65 -4.65 16.39
C ASP A 458 -15.64 -5.32 15.44
N SER A 459 -14.36 -4.97 15.60
CA SER A 459 -13.27 -5.40 14.71
C SER A 459 -11.95 -5.57 15.48
N TRP A 460 -10.97 -6.24 14.88
CA TRP A 460 -9.62 -6.38 15.46
C TRP A 460 -8.88 -5.03 15.60
N TYR A 461 -9.34 -4.00 14.90
CA TYR A 461 -8.84 -2.62 15.00
C TYR A 461 -9.73 -1.72 15.87
N ARG A 462 -10.56 -2.29 16.77
CA ARG A 462 -11.38 -1.53 17.72
C ARG A 462 -10.64 -0.38 18.42
N PRO A 463 -9.41 -0.55 18.96
CA PRO A 463 -8.74 0.56 19.64
C PRO A 463 -8.38 1.71 18.69
N TYR A 464 -8.10 1.42 17.41
CA TYR A 464 -7.99 2.44 16.36
C TYR A 464 -9.32 3.16 16.15
N ALA A 465 -10.42 2.42 16.00
CA ALA A 465 -11.75 2.99 15.79
C ALA A 465 -12.19 3.90 16.95
N GLU A 466 -11.77 3.61 18.18
CA GLU A 466 -12.11 4.39 19.37
C GLU A 466 -11.20 5.61 19.57
N SER A 467 -9.90 5.50 19.27
CA SER A 467 -8.91 6.53 19.68
C SER A 467 -8.33 7.34 18.51
N TRP A 468 -8.38 6.84 17.28
CA TRP A 468 -7.71 7.43 16.12
C TRP A 468 -8.71 7.96 15.10
N ALA A 469 -9.66 7.11 14.71
CA ALA A 469 -10.68 7.45 13.72
C ALA A 469 -11.44 8.75 14.02
N PRO A 470 -11.78 9.12 15.28
CA PRO A 470 -12.48 10.38 15.56
C PRO A 470 -11.75 11.65 15.08
N HIS A 471 -10.43 11.58 14.84
CA HIS A 471 -9.60 12.69 14.41
C HIS A 471 -9.53 12.87 12.89
N GLY A 472 -9.94 11.87 12.11
CA GLY A 472 -9.90 11.85 10.65
C GLY A 472 -9.40 10.51 10.11
N THR A 473 -8.88 10.52 8.88
CA THR A 473 -8.33 9.33 8.23
C THR A 473 -6.98 9.60 7.56
N TYR A 474 -6.41 8.60 6.89
CA TYR A 474 -5.11 8.67 6.25
C TYR A 474 -5.10 9.57 5.01
N ALA A 475 -3.96 10.21 4.76
CA ALA A 475 -3.75 11.09 3.61
C ALA A 475 -4.08 10.38 2.28
N GLY A 476 -3.71 9.11 2.13
CA GLY A 476 -4.02 8.32 0.94
C GLY A 476 -5.51 8.13 0.69
N LEU A 477 -6.28 7.87 1.76
CA LEU A 477 -7.74 7.70 1.66
C LEU A 477 -8.43 9.02 1.29
N TYR A 478 -7.97 10.16 1.84
CA TYR A 478 -8.41 11.48 1.38
C TYR A 478 -8.07 11.70 -0.10
N GLY A 479 -6.83 11.41 -0.51
CA GLY A 479 -6.36 11.60 -1.89
C GLY A 479 -7.19 10.80 -2.90
N GLN A 480 -7.34 9.49 -2.66
CA GLN A 480 -8.14 8.63 -3.54
C GLN A 480 -9.62 9.02 -3.55
N THR A 481 -10.18 9.49 -2.44
CA THR A 481 -11.56 10.01 -2.40
C THR A 481 -11.72 11.25 -3.27
N ILE A 482 -10.78 12.20 -3.22
CA ILE A 482 -10.78 13.39 -4.09
C ILE A 482 -10.72 12.93 -5.56
N SER A 483 -9.75 12.09 -5.91
CA SER A 483 -9.59 11.58 -7.28
C SER A 483 -10.82 10.83 -7.79
N PHE A 484 -11.49 10.04 -6.94
CA PHE A 484 -12.73 9.35 -7.26
C PHE A 484 -13.83 10.32 -7.70
N PHE A 485 -14.08 11.38 -6.92
CA PHE A 485 -15.09 12.38 -7.27
C PHE A 485 -14.70 13.22 -8.49
N LEU A 486 -13.41 13.47 -8.71
CA LEU A 486 -12.95 14.13 -9.92
C LEU A 486 -13.14 13.26 -11.16
N CYS A 487 -12.85 11.96 -11.09
CA CYS A 487 -13.12 11.01 -12.17
C CYS A 487 -14.62 10.95 -12.51
N LEU A 488 -15.51 10.92 -11.50
CA LEU A 488 -16.96 11.00 -11.72
C LEU A 488 -17.39 12.32 -12.37
N HIS A 489 -16.82 13.44 -11.90
CA HIS A 489 -17.06 14.74 -12.51
C HIS A 489 -16.64 14.76 -13.98
N GLU A 490 -15.45 14.24 -14.31
CA GLU A 490 -14.95 14.21 -15.68
C GLU A 490 -15.81 13.31 -16.57
N ALA A 491 -16.20 12.13 -16.08
CA ALA A 491 -16.98 11.16 -16.84
C ALA A 491 -18.42 11.63 -17.14
N ARG A 492 -19.03 12.47 -16.30
CA ARG A 492 -20.45 12.84 -16.40
C ARG A 492 -20.75 14.35 -16.40
N ARG A 493 -19.74 15.20 -16.22
CA ARG A 493 -19.83 16.66 -16.12
C ARG A 493 -20.81 17.14 -15.02
N GLN A 494 -20.93 16.38 -13.94
CA GLN A 494 -21.81 16.71 -12.81
C GLN A 494 -21.06 17.58 -11.79
N ALA A 495 -21.46 18.85 -11.65
CA ALA A 495 -20.77 19.84 -10.81
C ALA A 495 -20.77 19.47 -9.31
N GLU A 496 -21.77 18.72 -8.84
CA GLU A 496 -21.86 18.24 -7.46
C GLU A 496 -20.67 17.37 -7.03
N HIS A 497 -20.06 16.63 -7.95
CA HIS A 497 -18.91 15.79 -7.65
C HIS A 497 -17.65 16.65 -7.44
N LEU A 498 -17.44 17.67 -8.28
CA LEU A 498 -16.35 18.63 -8.09
C LEU A 498 -16.51 19.41 -6.77
N GLN A 499 -17.73 19.84 -6.45
CA GLN A 499 -18.02 20.52 -5.17
C GLN A 499 -17.72 19.62 -3.96
N PHE A 500 -18.06 18.33 -4.05
CA PHE A 500 -17.75 17.40 -2.97
C PHE A 500 -16.25 17.09 -2.89
N ALA A 501 -15.54 16.96 -4.01
CA ALA A 501 -14.07 16.85 -4.02
C ALA A 501 -13.40 18.03 -3.30
N ARG A 502 -13.90 19.26 -3.49
CA ARG A 502 -13.47 20.45 -2.73
C ARG A 502 -13.77 20.33 -1.24
N ALA A 503 -14.93 19.81 -0.85
CA ALA A 503 -15.25 19.58 0.57
C ALA A 503 -14.28 18.60 1.22
N VAL A 504 -13.95 17.50 0.53
CA VAL A 504 -12.97 16.51 0.99
C VAL A 504 -11.57 17.12 1.10
N ALA A 505 -11.14 17.91 0.10
CA ALA A 505 -9.84 18.58 0.13
C ALA A 505 -9.73 19.62 1.25
N ARG A 506 -10.79 20.38 1.54
CA ARG A 506 -10.82 21.31 2.68
C ARG A 506 -10.68 20.58 4.01
N GLU A 507 -11.39 19.46 4.22
CA GLU A 507 -11.20 18.61 5.40
C GLU A 507 -9.76 18.09 5.47
N ALA A 508 -9.25 17.48 4.40
CA ALA A 508 -7.90 16.90 4.35
C ALA A 508 -6.82 17.94 4.68
N VAL A 509 -6.83 19.10 4.02
CA VAL A 509 -5.84 20.16 4.25
C VAL A 509 -5.96 20.74 5.66
N SER A 510 -7.17 21.05 6.12
CA SER A 510 -7.37 21.59 7.48
C SER A 510 -6.99 20.60 8.58
N ARG A 511 -6.95 19.29 8.31
CA ARG A 511 -6.59 18.26 9.29
C ARG A 511 -5.12 17.87 9.23
N LEU A 512 -4.56 17.68 8.04
CA LEU A 512 -3.26 17.05 7.85
C LEU A 512 -2.12 18.05 7.69
N TYR A 513 -2.40 19.24 7.17
CA TYR A 513 -1.38 20.24 6.90
C TYR A 513 -0.84 20.83 8.21
N TYR A 514 0.48 20.90 8.35
CA TYR A 514 1.15 21.43 9.52
C TYR A 514 2.47 22.09 9.12
N ASN A 515 2.56 23.41 9.30
CA ASN A 515 3.79 24.21 9.10
C ASN A 515 4.55 23.91 7.80
N GLY A 516 3.82 23.69 6.71
CA GLY A 516 4.41 23.44 5.40
C GLY A 516 4.30 21.99 4.91
N LEU A 517 4.21 21.02 5.82
CA LEU A 517 4.18 19.58 5.50
C LEU A 517 2.78 19.00 5.68
N PHE A 518 2.51 17.89 5.00
CA PHE A 518 1.33 17.07 5.27
C PHE A 518 1.71 15.89 6.15
N ARG A 519 0.90 15.65 7.18
CA ARG A 519 0.98 14.43 7.99
C ARG A 519 0.29 13.26 7.28
N GLY A 520 0.68 12.04 7.64
CA GLY A 520 0.03 10.82 7.20
C GLY A 520 -1.38 10.64 7.78
N HIS A 521 -1.58 11.06 9.03
CA HIS A 521 -2.85 10.99 9.74
C HIS A 521 -2.95 12.16 10.75
N PRO A 522 -4.14 12.72 11.07
CA PRO A 522 -4.25 13.91 11.93
C PRO A 522 -3.79 13.68 13.38
N ALA A 523 -3.82 12.43 13.83
CA ALA A 523 -3.39 11.99 15.15
C ALA A 523 -1.94 11.47 15.20
N LYS A 524 -1.11 11.81 14.20
CA LYS A 524 0.33 11.52 14.17
C LYS A 524 1.14 12.80 14.06
N PRO A 525 2.36 12.85 14.61
CA PRO A 525 3.30 13.95 14.37
C PRO A 525 4.17 13.73 13.12
N TYR A 526 3.81 12.80 12.22
CA TYR A 526 4.66 12.38 11.11
C TYR A 526 4.06 12.68 9.74
N TYR A 527 4.90 13.23 8.85
CA TYR A 527 4.82 12.88 7.44
C TYR A 527 5.23 11.42 7.34
N GLU A 528 4.42 10.61 6.64
CA GLU A 528 4.72 9.20 6.47
C GLU A 528 4.26 8.72 5.09
N SER A 529 5.19 8.23 4.29
CA SER A 529 4.91 7.85 2.89
C SER A 529 3.87 6.73 2.80
N ILE A 530 3.94 5.74 3.72
CA ILE A 530 3.00 4.60 3.74
C ILE A 530 1.55 4.99 4.07
N ASP A 531 1.35 6.16 4.66
CA ASP A 531 0.03 6.73 4.91
C ASP A 531 -0.56 7.42 3.67
N GLY A 532 0.16 7.42 2.56
CA GLY A 532 -0.31 7.85 1.25
C GLY A 532 -0.30 9.37 1.06
N VAL A 533 0.63 10.10 1.70
CA VAL A 533 0.77 11.55 1.51
C VAL A 533 0.95 11.90 0.03
N GLY A 534 1.73 11.12 -0.72
CA GLY A 534 1.90 11.32 -2.16
C GLY A 534 0.60 11.28 -2.96
N HIS A 535 -0.34 10.38 -2.61
CA HIS A 535 -1.66 10.32 -3.27
C HIS A 535 -2.49 11.56 -2.98
N LEU A 536 -2.41 12.11 -1.76
CA LEU A 536 -3.05 13.39 -1.44
C LEU A 536 -2.46 14.53 -2.26
N LEU A 537 -1.13 14.61 -2.38
CA LEU A 537 -0.47 15.64 -3.17
C LEU A 537 -0.87 15.57 -4.65
N CYS A 538 -0.92 14.37 -5.23
CA CYS A 538 -1.43 14.15 -6.59
C CYS A 538 -2.88 14.63 -6.73
N ALA A 539 -3.76 14.24 -5.81
CA ALA A 539 -5.17 14.60 -5.86
C ALA A 539 -5.43 16.11 -5.69
N LEU A 540 -4.63 16.79 -4.86
CA LEU A 540 -4.71 18.24 -4.71
C LEU A 540 -4.30 18.96 -5.99
N LEU A 541 -3.29 18.47 -6.74
CA LEU A 541 -2.95 18.99 -8.06
C LEU A 541 -4.09 18.75 -9.07
N GLN A 542 -4.64 17.52 -9.11
CA GLN A 542 -5.79 17.21 -9.97
C GLN A 542 -6.98 18.16 -9.71
N LEU A 543 -7.32 18.38 -8.43
CA LEU A 543 -8.41 19.26 -8.03
C LEU A 543 -8.15 20.71 -8.44
N ASP A 544 -6.95 21.20 -8.16
CA ASP A 544 -6.53 22.56 -8.48
C ASP A 544 -6.69 22.87 -9.98
N GLN A 545 -6.29 21.94 -10.84
CA GLN A 545 -6.43 22.08 -12.29
C GLN A 545 -7.88 21.91 -12.76
N ALA A 546 -8.63 20.97 -12.18
CA ALA A 546 -10.06 20.81 -12.47
C ALA A 546 -10.86 22.08 -12.13
N MET A 547 -10.51 22.77 -11.05
CA MET A 547 -11.10 24.07 -10.68
C MET A 547 -10.79 25.18 -11.69
N GLU A 548 -9.69 25.06 -12.45
CA GLU A 548 -9.33 25.95 -13.55
C GLU A 548 -9.84 25.48 -14.92
N GLY A 549 -10.57 24.37 -14.98
CA GLY A 549 -11.01 23.76 -16.24
C GLY A 549 -9.86 23.18 -17.07
N LYS A 550 -8.75 22.80 -16.44
CA LYS A 550 -7.55 22.23 -17.07
C LYS A 550 -7.46 20.72 -16.84
N PRO A 551 -6.86 19.96 -17.78
CA PRO A 551 -6.58 18.55 -17.56
C PRO A 551 -5.54 18.35 -16.46
N PRO A 552 -5.54 17.17 -15.78
CA PRO A 552 -4.63 16.92 -14.68
C PRO A 552 -3.19 16.69 -15.14
N SER A 553 -2.23 17.37 -14.50
CA SER A 553 -0.79 17.29 -14.74
C SER A 553 -0.16 15.97 -14.29
N VAL A 554 -0.81 15.27 -13.35
CA VAL A 554 -0.42 13.95 -12.87
C VAL A 554 -1.27 12.84 -13.51
N GLY A 555 -2.07 13.17 -14.53
CA GLY A 555 -3.08 12.28 -15.09
C GLY A 555 -4.27 12.06 -14.15
N TRP A 556 -5.28 11.33 -14.61
CA TRP A 556 -6.41 10.92 -13.77
C TRP A 556 -6.09 9.70 -12.90
N GLU A 557 -5.07 8.93 -13.27
CA GLU A 557 -4.62 7.76 -12.52
C GLU A 557 -3.87 8.16 -11.23
N ASN A 558 -4.56 8.13 -10.09
CA ASN A 558 -3.96 8.33 -8.77
C ASN A 558 -3.91 7.03 -7.99
N TRP A 559 -3.10 6.11 -8.50
CA TRP A 559 -2.78 4.85 -7.86
C TRP A 559 -1.33 4.77 -7.43
#